data_AF-A0ABD0RBR6-F1
#
_entry.id   AF-A0ABD0RBR6-F1
#
_cell.length_a   1.000
_cell.length_b   1.000
_cell.length_c   1.000
_cell.angle_alpha   90.00
_cell.angle_beta   90.00
_cell.angle_gamma   90.00
#
_symmetry.space_group_name_H-M   'P 1'
#
loop_
_entity.id
_entity.type
_entity.pdbx_description
1 polymer ?
#
loop_
_entity_poly.entity_id
_entity_poly.type
_entity_poly.pdbx_seq_one_letter_code
_entity_poly.pdbx_strand_id
1 'polypeptide(L)'
;FYDEIGTPLLSDIRVEYSEDAVEYITQNLFTNYFNGSELVVAGKLTNRSSDSLHIQVTATNSERSIVLDKDVSILELEQETERRLAEAEAGPSVNGYVERLWGYLSVKEGLKGRLRSQTSAERENYTQHAKNLSLAYNFLTPLTQMIVEKPQVLADGTLAQTRKEAEAAEATEAPPPVKSSNQLSEDDNSLTPQSLHRNQPPKPISA
;
A
#
# COMPACT_ATOMS: atom_id res chain seq x y z
N PHE A 1 -15.17 26.27 -15.48
CA PHE A 1 -16.10 25.31 -14.84
C PHE A 1 -17.25 24.98 -15.78
N TYR A 2 -18.12 25.94 -16.16
CA TYR A 2 -19.25 25.64 -17.07
C TYR A 2 -18.81 25.06 -18.41
N ASP A 3 -17.70 25.50 -19.00
CA ASP A 3 -17.21 24.94 -20.26
C ASP A 3 -16.81 23.45 -20.15
N GLU A 4 -16.43 22.99 -18.95
CA GLU A 4 -16.01 21.61 -18.68
C GLU A 4 -17.22 20.68 -18.47
N ILE A 5 -18.35 21.21 -17.99
CA ILE A 5 -19.56 20.43 -17.68
C ILE A 5 -20.75 20.74 -18.60
N GLY A 6 -20.57 21.64 -19.57
CA GLY A 6 -21.66 22.19 -20.38
C GLY A 6 -22.16 21.27 -21.48
N THR A 7 -21.37 20.25 -21.85
CA THR A 7 -21.68 19.34 -22.96
C THR A 7 -21.47 17.88 -22.54
N PRO A 8 -22.42 17.27 -21.80
CA PRO A 8 -22.37 15.84 -21.49
C PRO A 8 -22.56 15.05 -22.78
N LEU A 9 -21.63 14.13 -23.05
CA LEU A 9 -21.65 13.25 -24.22
C LEU A 9 -22.16 11.85 -23.89
N LEU A 10 -21.79 11.33 -22.72
CA LEU A 10 -22.20 10.01 -22.22
C LEU A 10 -22.63 10.09 -20.76
N SER A 11 -23.46 9.13 -20.36
CA SER A 11 -23.97 8.93 -19.00
C SER A 11 -23.99 7.44 -18.64
N ASP A 12 -24.08 7.12 -17.34
CA ASP A 12 -24.06 5.75 -16.80
C ASP A 12 -22.95 4.88 -17.41
N ILE A 13 -21.71 5.37 -17.33
CA ILE A 13 -20.53 4.71 -17.90
C ILE A 13 -20.01 3.68 -16.91
N ARG A 14 -19.93 2.41 -17.32
CA ARG A 14 -19.36 1.30 -16.55
C ARG A 14 -18.19 0.70 -17.30
N VAL A 15 -17.07 0.52 -16.61
CA VAL A 15 -15.88 -0.17 -17.12
C VAL A 15 -15.74 -1.48 -16.36
N GLU A 16 -15.87 -2.58 -17.09
CA GLU A 16 -15.83 -3.94 -16.58
C GLU A 16 -14.67 -4.71 -17.19
N TYR A 17 -14.18 -5.69 -16.42
CA TYR A 17 -13.03 -6.52 -16.74
C TYR A 17 -13.43 -7.97 -16.51
N SER A 18 -12.76 -8.92 -17.14
CA SER A 18 -13.00 -10.35 -16.87
C SER A 18 -12.99 -10.67 -15.38
N GLU A 19 -13.86 -11.60 -14.98
CA GLU A 19 -13.88 -12.14 -13.61
C GLU A 19 -12.48 -12.63 -13.23
N ASP A 20 -12.09 -12.36 -11.99
CA ASP A 20 -10.79 -12.70 -11.39
C ASP A 20 -9.54 -12.08 -12.05
N ALA A 21 -9.68 -11.29 -13.11
CA ALA A 21 -8.53 -10.66 -13.77
C ALA A 21 -7.91 -9.54 -12.92
N VAL A 22 -8.70 -8.86 -12.08
CA VAL A 22 -8.30 -7.67 -11.34
C VAL A 22 -8.52 -7.86 -9.83
N GLU A 23 -7.46 -7.71 -9.04
CA GLU A 23 -7.46 -7.82 -7.58
C GLU A 23 -8.01 -6.54 -6.94
N TYR A 24 -7.62 -5.39 -7.49
CA TYR A 24 -8.04 -4.08 -7.01
C TYR A 24 -8.28 -3.16 -8.19
N ILE A 25 -9.37 -2.40 -8.14
CA ILE A 25 -9.70 -1.43 -9.15
C ILE A 25 -10.22 -0.14 -8.51
N THR A 26 -9.85 0.99 -9.10
CA THR A 26 -10.41 2.29 -8.72
C THR A 26 -11.84 2.44 -9.26
N GLN A 27 -12.50 3.55 -8.93
CA GLN A 27 -13.80 3.93 -9.49
C GLN A 27 -13.91 3.58 -10.97
N ASN A 28 -14.83 2.68 -11.29
CA ASN A 28 -15.11 2.18 -12.64
C ASN A 28 -16.54 2.47 -13.11
N LEU A 29 -17.34 3.13 -12.25
CA LEU A 29 -18.67 3.66 -12.56
C LEU A 29 -18.62 5.19 -12.57
N PHE A 30 -18.99 5.80 -13.69
CA PHE A 30 -19.00 7.25 -13.87
C PHE A 30 -20.37 7.74 -14.32
N THR A 31 -20.85 8.81 -13.70
CA THR A 31 -22.19 9.33 -14.00
C THR A 31 -22.25 10.03 -15.35
N ASN A 32 -21.23 10.83 -15.68
CA ASN A 32 -21.19 11.64 -16.89
C ASN A 32 -19.78 11.66 -17.47
N TYR A 33 -19.70 11.76 -18.79
CA TYR A 33 -18.50 12.10 -19.54
C TYR A 33 -18.77 13.36 -20.35
N PHE A 34 -17.86 14.34 -20.28
CA PHE A 34 -18.02 15.63 -20.95
C PHE A 34 -16.99 15.79 -22.06
N ASN A 35 -17.34 16.55 -23.09
CA ASN A 35 -16.42 16.84 -24.18
C ASN A 35 -15.14 17.53 -23.67
N GLY A 36 -13.97 17.03 -24.07
CA GLY A 36 -12.67 17.53 -23.61
C GLY A 36 -12.21 17.02 -22.25
N SER A 37 -13.02 16.20 -21.57
CA SER A 37 -12.61 15.51 -20.33
C SER A 37 -12.04 14.12 -20.61
N GLU A 38 -11.49 13.49 -19.57
CA GLU A 38 -10.96 12.12 -19.60
C GLU A 38 -11.43 11.34 -18.36
N LEU A 39 -11.79 10.07 -18.56
CA LEU A 39 -12.06 9.12 -17.47
C LEU A 39 -10.86 8.19 -17.34
N VAL A 40 -10.37 8.02 -16.12
CA VAL A 40 -9.23 7.17 -15.82
C VAL A 40 -9.63 6.14 -14.79
N VAL A 41 -9.40 4.88 -15.13
CA VAL A 41 -9.53 3.73 -14.23
C VAL A 41 -8.16 3.09 -14.10
N ALA A 42 -7.75 2.77 -12.88
CA ALA A 42 -6.52 2.05 -12.62
C ALA A 42 -6.82 0.79 -11.81
N GLY A 43 -6.04 -0.26 -12.00
CA GLY A 43 -6.19 -1.49 -11.26
C GLY A 43 -4.91 -2.30 -11.15
N LYS A 44 -4.97 -3.33 -10.31
CA LYS A 44 -3.90 -4.31 -10.09
C LYS A 44 -4.39 -5.67 -10.54
N LEU A 45 -3.68 -6.29 -11.48
CA LEU A 45 -4.03 -7.62 -12.00
C LEU A 45 -3.77 -8.71 -10.96
N THR A 46 -4.69 -9.68 -10.84
CA THR A 46 -4.59 -10.79 -9.86
C THR A 46 -3.54 -11.83 -10.25
N ASN A 47 -3.39 -12.10 -11.55
CA ASN A 47 -2.50 -13.11 -12.07
C ASN A 47 -1.87 -12.64 -13.40
N ARG A 48 -0.54 -12.72 -13.50
CA ARG A 48 0.21 -12.37 -14.71
C ARG A 48 0.24 -13.48 -15.77
N SER A 49 -0.43 -14.61 -15.53
CA SER A 49 -0.44 -15.74 -16.49
C SER A 49 -1.44 -15.57 -17.63
N SER A 50 -2.31 -14.56 -17.60
CA SER A 50 -3.19 -14.25 -18.72
C SER A 50 -2.43 -13.36 -19.69
N ASP A 51 -2.33 -13.78 -20.95
CA ASP A 51 -1.65 -13.00 -22.00
C ASP A 51 -2.49 -11.79 -22.47
N SER A 52 -3.81 -11.85 -22.25
CA SER A 52 -4.75 -10.81 -22.62
C SER A 52 -5.68 -10.40 -21.47
N LEU A 53 -6.13 -9.14 -21.53
CA LEU A 53 -7.15 -8.57 -20.66
C LEU A 53 -8.36 -8.19 -21.50
N HIS A 54 -9.52 -8.75 -21.17
CA HIS A 54 -10.78 -8.36 -21.78
C HIS A 54 -11.41 -7.22 -21.00
N ILE A 55 -11.82 -6.18 -21.73
CA ILE A 55 -12.40 -4.95 -21.18
C ILE A 55 -13.71 -4.68 -21.90
N GLN A 56 -14.77 -4.45 -21.13
CA GLN A 56 -16.06 -4.03 -21.63
C GLN A 56 -16.45 -2.67 -21.04
N VAL A 57 -16.82 -1.73 -21.90
CA VAL A 57 -17.32 -0.42 -21.49
C VAL A 57 -18.75 -0.27 -21.98
N THR A 58 -19.68 -0.07 -21.04
CA THR A 58 -21.07 0.25 -21.34
C THR A 58 -21.34 1.70 -20.98
N ALA A 59 -22.12 2.41 -21.80
CA ALA A 59 -22.51 3.79 -21.53
C ALA A 59 -23.80 4.14 -22.29
N THR A 60 -24.43 5.26 -21.95
CA THR A 60 -25.66 5.75 -22.59
C THR A 60 -25.46 7.17 -23.10
N ASN A 61 -25.79 7.42 -24.37
CA ASN A 61 -25.90 8.77 -24.91
C ASN A 61 -27.38 9.20 -25.00
N SER A 62 -27.67 10.34 -25.63
CA SER A 62 -29.05 10.85 -25.75
C SER A 62 -30.00 9.96 -26.54
N GLU A 63 -29.50 9.00 -27.31
CA GLU A 63 -30.27 8.20 -28.26
C GLU A 63 -30.29 6.71 -27.92
N ARG A 64 -29.18 6.16 -27.42
CA ARG A 64 -28.98 4.73 -27.24
C ARG A 64 -27.93 4.38 -26.19
N SER A 65 -27.97 3.12 -25.77
CA SER A 65 -26.86 2.48 -25.08
C SER A 65 -25.77 2.11 -26.08
N ILE A 66 -24.51 2.25 -25.66
CA ILE A 66 -23.31 1.88 -26.39
C ILE A 66 -22.53 0.86 -25.59
N VAL A 67 -21.93 -0.10 -26.30
CA VAL A 67 -21.05 -1.11 -25.73
C VAL A 67 -19.77 -1.11 -26.56
N LEU A 68 -18.64 -0.93 -25.90
CA LEU A 68 -17.30 -1.14 -26.44
C LEU A 68 -16.75 -2.39 -25.78
N ASP A 69 -16.23 -3.29 -26.60
CA ASP A 69 -15.69 -4.56 -26.17
C ASP A 69 -14.30 -4.74 -26.78
N LYS A 70 -13.30 -5.02 -25.94
CA LYS A 70 -11.91 -5.02 -26.37
C LYS A 70 -11.07 -6.01 -25.57
N ASP A 71 -10.44 -6.94 -26.30
CA ASP A 71 -9.30 -7.70 -25.82
C ASP A 71 -7.99 -6.94 -26.08
N VAL A 72 -7.16 -6.81 -25.05
CA VAL A 72 -5.83 -6.20 -25.14
C VAL A 72 -4.75 -7.19 -24.72
N SER A 73 -3.66 -7.26 -25.48
CA SER A 73 -2.47 -8.03 -25.10
C SER A 73 -1.70 -7.27 -24.02
N ILE A 74 -1.48 -7.91 -22.87
CA ILE A 74 -0.77 -7.29 -21.73
C ILE A 74 0.70 -7.03 -22.11
N LEU A 75 1.34 -8.00 -22.77
CA LEU A 75 2.74 -7.88 -23.19
C LEU A 75 2.96 -6.72 -24.18
N GLU A 76 2.05 -6.55 -25.15
CA GLU A 76 2.15 -5.44 -26.12
C GLU A 76 1.97 -4.09 -25.44
N LEU A 77 1.05 -3.98 -24.48
CA LEU A 77 0.84 -2.75 -23.72
C LEU A 77 2.02 -2.39 -22.81
N GLU A 78 2.66 -3.38 -22.20
CA GLU A 78 3.87 -3.17 -21.40
C GLU A 78 5.01 -2.63 -22.28
N GLN A 79 5.25 -3.24 -23.44
CA GLN A 79 6.28 -2.80 -24.40
C GLN A 79 6.00 -1.40 -24.94
N GLU A 80 4.75 -1.10 -25.30
CA GLU A 80 4.37 0.23 -25.78
C GLU A 80 4.54 1.28 -24.67
N THR A 81 4.19 0.95 -23.43
CA THR A 81 4.38 1.84 -22.29
C THR A 81 5.86 2.15 -22.06
N GLU A 82 6.72 1.12 -22.10
CA GLU A 82 8.16 1.29 -21.97
C GLU A 82 8.74 2.19 -23.08
N ARG A 83 8.32 1.95 -24.33
CA ARG A 83 8.71 2.78 -25.49
C ARG A 83 8.32 4.25 -25.28
N ARG A 84 7.08 4.50 -24.86
CA ARG A 84 6.53 5.85 -24.67
C ARG A 84 7.20 6.59 -23.51
N LEU A 85 7.55 5.89 -22.44
CA LEU A 85 8.28 6.47 -21.31
C LEU A 85 9.74 6.80 -21.67
N ALA A 86 10.38 5.96 -22.50
CA ALA A 86 11.71 6.24 -23.03
C ALA A 86 11.71 7.48 -23.93
N GLU A 87 10.71 7.61 -24.83
CA GLU A 87 10.55 8.79 -25.69
C GLU A 87 10.27 10.07 -24.91
N ALA A 88 9.55 9.98 -23.79
CA ALA A 88 9.20 11.11 -22.95
C ALA A 88 10.33 11.57 -22.02
N GLU A 89 11.51 10.93 -22.06
CA GLU A 89 12.64 11.18 -21.15
C GLU A 89 12.19 11.22 -19.67
N ALA A 90 11.30 10.31 -19.26
CA ALA A 90 10.63 10.30 -17.95
C ALA A 90 11.56 10.10 -16.73
N GLY A 91 12.88 10.18 -16.93
CA GLY A 91 13.91 10.07 -15.91
C GLY A 91 14.23 8.62 -15.51
N PRO A 92 15.10 8.41 -14.51
CA PRO A 92 15.56 7.08 -14.08
C PRO A 92 14.47 6.20 -13.45
N SER A 93 13.24 6.70 -13.34
CA SER A 93 12.09 6.07 -12.66
C SER A 93 11.09 5.45 -13.65
N VAL A 94 11.55 5.02 -14.82
CA VAL A 94 10.71 4.37 -15.86
C VAL A 94 10.03 3.12 -15.29
N ASN A 95 10.76 2.36 -14.47
CA ASN A 95 10.22 1.14 -13.87
C ASN A 95 9.26 1.49 -12.72
N GLY A 96 8.02 1.03 -12.81
CA GLY A 96 6.98 1.27 -11.80
C GLY A 96 6.20 2.58 -11.94
N TYR A 97 6.31 3.32 -13.06
CA TYR A 97 5.50 4.53 -13.29
C TYR A 97 3.99 4.24 -13.21
N VAL A 98 3.54 3.20 -13.94
CA VAL A 98 2.13 2.78 -13.95
C VAL A 98 1.67 2.34 -12.56
N GLU A 99 2.54 1.63 -11.83
CA GLU A 99 2.25 1.20 -10.46
C GLU A 99 2.13 2.40 -9.51
N ARG A 100 3.00 3.40 -9.64
CA ARG A 100 2.93 4.63 -8.84
C ARG A 100 1.70 5.45 -9.19
N LEU A 101 1.30 5.51 -10.46
CA LEU A 101 0.04 6.14 -10.89
C LEU A 101 -1.16 5.44 -10.26
N TRP A 102 -1.18 4.09 -10.27
CA TRP A 102 -2.20 3.30 -9.57
C TRP A 102 -2.22 3.66 -8.08
N GLY A 103 -1.07 3.63 -7.40
CA GLY A 103 -0.98 4.01 -5.98
C GLY A 103 -1.52 5.42 -5.70
N TYR A 104 -1.20 6.40 -6.56
CA TYR A 104 -1.70 7.77 -6.44
C TYR A 104 -3.23 7.84 -6.57
N LEU A 105 -3.80 7.18 -7.58
CA LEU A 105 -5.24 7.18 -7.82
C LEU A 105 -6.00 6.45 -6.70
N SER A 106 -5.48 5.31 -6.22
CA SER A 106 -6.06 4.55 -5.11
C SER A 106 -6.04 5.35 -3.79
N VAL A 107 -4.96 6.08 -3.50
CA VAL A 107 -4.92 7.01 -2.36
C VAL A 107 -5.95 8.12 -2.51
N LYS A 108 -6.03 8.75 -3.69
CA LYS A 108 -7.00 9.83 -3.96
C LYS A 108 -8.44 9.34 -3.82
N GLU A 109 -8.72 8.12 -4.26
CA GLU A 109 -10.02 7.49 -4.07
C GLU A 109 -10.31 7.23 -2.59
N GLY A 110 -9.38 6.64 -1.83
CA GLY A 110 -9.57 6.44 -0.39
C GLY A 110 -9.85 7.75 0.35
N LEU A 111 -9.15 8.83 0.00
CA LEU A 111 -9.41 10.16 0.55
C LEU A 111 -10.80 10.71 0.16
N LYS A 112 -11.26 10.50 -1.08
CA LYS A 112 -12.62 10.87 -1.50
C LYS A 112 -13.68 10.02 -0.80
N GLY A 113 -13.45 8.72 -0.67
CA GLY A 113 -14.32 7.78 0.05
C GLY A 113 -14.52 8.23 1.49
N ARG A 114 -13.42 8.55 2.18
CA ARG A 114 -13.43 9.13 3.54
C ARG A 114 -14.30 10.38 3.67
N LEU A 115 -14.28 11.27 2.67
CA LEU A 115 -15.10 12.50 2.67
C LEU A 115 -16.57 12.23 2.42
N ARG A 116 -16.90 11.17 1.67
CA ARG A 116 -18.26 10.77 1.30
C ARG A 116 -18.90 9.81 2.31
N SER A 117 -18.12 9.27 3.24
CA SER A 117 -18.58 8.29 4.22
C SER A 117 -19.72 8.82 5.08
N GLN A 118 -20.73 7.97 5.29
CA GLN A 118 -21.91 8.31 6.09
C GLN A 118 -21.77 7.85 7.55
N THR A 119 -20.80 6.96 7.83
CA THR A 119 -20.56 6.42 9.16
C THR A 119 -19.11 6.63 9.60
N SER A 120 -18.89 6.65 10.92
CA SER A 120 -17.53 6.73 11.49
C SER A 120 -16.69 5.51 11.13
N ALA A 121 -17.29 4.31 11.12
CA ALA A 121 -16.61 3.06 10.79
C ALA A 121 -16.13 3.03 9.33
N GLU A 122 -16.98 3.43 8.39
CA GLU A 122 -16.63 3.55 6.96
C GLU A 122 -15.51 4.58 6.75
N ARG A 123 -15.64 5.75 7.39
CA ARG A 123 -14.63 6.81 7.34
C ARG A 123 -13.28 6.32 7.86
N GLU A 124 -13.28 5.54 8.93
CA GLU A 124 -12.06 4.97 9.51
C GLU A 124 -11.44 3.93 8.58
N ASN A 125 -12.24 3.06 7.96
CA ASN A 125 -11.75 2.09 6.97
C ASN A 125 -11.02 2.79 5.82
N TYR A 126 -11.64 3.79 5.20
CA TYR A 126 -10.99 4.60 4.17
C TYR A 126 -9.74 5.33 4.67
N THR A 127 -9.76 5.82 5.91
CA THR A 127 -8.61 6.48 6.53
C THR A 127 -7.43 5.52 6.64
N GLN A 128 -7.64 4.32 7.18
CA GLN A 128 -6.59 3.32 7.31
C GLN A 128 -6.08 2.84 5.94
N HIS A 129 -6.98 2.56 5.00
CA HIS A 129 -6.61 2.13 3.66
C HIS A 129 -5.76 3.18 2.92
N ALA A 130 -6.22 4.43 2.88
CA ALA A 130 -5.49 5.52 2.23
C ALA A 130 -4.15 5.81 2.93
N LYS A 131 -4.09 5.74 4.26
CA LYS A 131 -2.84 5.89 5.03
C LYS A 131 -1.85 4.79 4.68
N ASN A 132 -2.29 3.54 4.64
CA ASN A 132 -1.43 2.39 4.35
C ASN A 132 -0.83 2.49 2.93
N LEU A 133 -1.65 2.82 1.93
CA LEU A 133 -1.17 3.07 0.57
C LEU A 133 -0.24 4.27 0.50
N SER A 134 -0.53 5.35 1.24
CA SER A 134 0.33 6.53 1.30
C SER A 134 1.72 6.18 1.83
N LEU A 135 1.81 5.34 2.87
CA LEU A 135 3.09 4.87 3.40
C LEU A 135 3.80 3.91 2.45
N ALA A 136 3.09 2.94 1.87
CA ALA A 136 3.64 1.97 0.93
C ALA A 136 4.28 2.64 -0.31
N TYR A 137 3.63 3.67 -0.85
CA TYR A 137 4.10 4.41 -2.03
C TYR A 137 4.87 5.69 -1.69
N ASN A 138 5.15 5.95 -0.41
CA ASN A 138 5.87 7.13 0.07
C ASN A 138 5.23 8.46 -0.39
N PHE A 139 3.90 8.52 -0.41
CA PHE A 139 3.17 9.75 -0.69
C PHE A 139 3.02 10.59 0.57
N LEU A 140 3.31 11.89 0.43
CA LEU A 140 2.92 12.90 1.40
C LEU A 140 1.46 13.28 1.17
N THR A 141 0.60 12.96 2.13
CA THR A 141 -0.86 13.17 2.04
C THR A 141 -1.36 13.78 3.35
N PRO A 142 -2.63 14.21 3.43
CA PRO A 142 -3.19 14.68 4.70
C PRO A 142 -3.20 13.63 5.84
N LEU A 143 -2.84 12.37 5.56
CA LEU A 143 -2.77 11.27 6.53
C LEU A 143 -1.33 10.82 6.86
N THR A 144 -0.32 11.42 6.21
CA THR A 144 1.10 11.13 6.43
C THR A 144 1.88 12.42 6.70
N GLN A 145 3.08 12.29 7.26
CA GLN A 145 3.96 13.42 7.54
C GLN A 145 5.39 13.05 7.17
N MET A 146 6.14 14.00 6.63
CA MET A 146 7.57 13.87 6.37
C MET A 146 8.34 14.61 7.47
N ILE A 147 9.16 13.89 8.22
CA ILE A 147 10.01 14.45 9.27
C ILE A 147 11.43 14.49 8.74
N VAL A 148 12.04 15.67 8.78
CA VAL A 148 13.44 15.87 8.38
C VAL A 148 14.27 16.10 9.64
N GLU A 149 15.14 15.15 9.95
CA GLU A 149 16.08 15.27 11.07
C GLU A 149 17.41 15.83 10.56
N LYS A 150 17.99 16.78 11.30
CA LYS A 150 19.34 17.26 11.00
C LYS A 150 20.34 16.23 11.49
N PRO A 151 21.21 15.69 10.63
CA PRO A 151 22.21 14.73 11.07
C PRO A 151 23.19 15.44 12.03
N GLN A 152 23.47 14.81 13.16
CA GLN A 152 24.53 15.28 14.06
C GLN A 152 25.86 14.80 13.51
N VAL A 153 26.79 15.72 13.28
CA VAL A 153 28.16 15.38 12.86
C VAL A 153 29.00 15.21 14.11
N LEU A 154 29.58 14.02 14.28
CA LEU A 154 30.51 13.69 15.35
C LEU A 154 31.84 14.42 15.14
N ALA A 155 32.64 14.54 16.20
CA ALA A 155 33.91 15.28 16.17
C ALA A 155 34.93 14.72 15.15
N ASP A 156 34.76 13.47 14.73
CA ASP A 156 35.57 12.80 13.70
C ASP A 156 35.03 13.00 12.27
N GLY A 157 33.96 13.78 12.09
CA GLY A 157 33.32 14.05 10.80
C GLY A 157 32.31 13.00 10.36
N THR A 158 32.05 11.96 11.16
CA THR A 158 31.05 10.94 10.86
C THR A 158 29.64 11.39 11.28
N LEU A 159 28.59 10.85 10.65
CA LEU A 159 27.21 11.14 11.03
C LEU A 159 26.82 10.24 12.21
N ALA A 160 26.26 10.83 13.27
CA ALA A 160 25.71 10.08 14.39
C ALA A 160 24.47 9.29 13.93
N GLN A 161 24.41 8.01 14.26
CA GLN A 161 23.24 7.18 13.98
C GLN A 161 22.00 7.73 14.67
N THR A 162 20.92 7.86 13.90
CA THR A 162 19.63 8.28 14.47
C THR A 162 18.97 7.11 15.22
N ARG A 163 18.15 7.41 16.24
CA ARG A 163 17.48 6.38 17.07
C ARG A 163 16.68 5.36 16.23
N LYS A 164 16.07 5.81 15.12
CA LYS A 164 15.31 4.93 14.21
C LYS A 164 16.19 3.98 13.41
N GLU A 165 17.40 4.39 13.03
CA GLU A 165 18.35 3.53 12.31
C GLU A 165 18.93 2.46 13.24
N ALA A 166 19.15 2.79 14.52
CA ALA A 166 19.56 1.83 15.54
C ALA A 166 18.48 0.77 15.80
N GLU A 167 17.21 1.17 15.92
CA GLU A 167 16.08 0.24 16.10
C GLU A 167 15.85 -0.67 14.87
N ALA A 168 16.05 -0.15 13.65
CA ALA A 168 15.95 -0.94 12.42
C ALA A 168 17.10 -1.94 12.25
N ALA A 169 18.32 -1.56 12.67
CA ALA A 169 19.48 -2.46 12.66
C ALA A 169 19.36 -3.59 13.69
N GLU A 170 18.85 -3.30 14.89
CA GLU A 170 18.62 -4.27 15.96
C GLU A 170 17.52 -5.29 15.60
N ALA A 171 16.51 -4.90 14.82
CA ALA A 171 15.46 -5.81 14.33
C ALA A 171 15.96 -6.81 13.26
N THR A 172 17.09 -6.54 12.61
CA THR A 172 17.73 -7.42 11.61
C THR A 172 18.85 -8.29 12.16
N GLU A 173 19.28 -8.08 13.41
CA GLU A 173 20.36 -8.85 14.02
C GLU A 173 19.79 -10.08 14.76
N ALA A 174 20.12 -11.28 14.27
CA ALA A 174 19.73 -12.53 14.91
C ALA A 174 20.30 -12.59 16.35
N PRO A 175 19.54 -13.09 17.35
CA PRO A 175 20.01 -13.13 18.72
C PRO A 175 21.30 -13.97 18.80
N PRO A 176 22.29 -13.55 19.62
CA PRO A 176 23.54 -14.28 19.74
C PRO A 176 23.26 -15.68 20.29
N PRO A 177 24.03 -16.70 19.86
CA PRO A 177 23.81 -18.06 20.31
C PRO A 177 24.04 -18.14 21.82
N VAL A 178 23.02 -18.65 22.52
CA VAL A 178 23.08 -19.00 23.95
C VAL A 178 24.25 -19.96 24.15
N LYS A 179 25.29 -19.55 24.88
CA LYS A 179 26.35 -20.46 25.32
C LYS A 179 25.76 -21.43 26.35
N SER A 180 25.54 -22.68 25.94
CA SER A 180 25.28 -23.79 26.85
C SER A 180 26.48 -23.99 27.77
N SER A 181 26.35 -23.57 29.02
CA SER A 181 27.35 -23.79 30.07
C SER A 181 26.97 -25.02 30.89
N ASN A 182 27.25 -26.21 30.36
CA ASN A 182 27.28 -27.45 31.13
C ASN A 182 28.71 -28.00 31.08
N GLN A 183 29.55 -27.56 32.01
CA GLN A 183 30.70 -28.33 32.49
C GLN A 183 30.84 -28.06 33.99
N LEU A 184 30.50 -29.06 34.80
CA LEU A 184 30.88 -29.16 36.20
C LEU A 184 32.36 -29.56 36.25
N SER A 185 33.14 -28.83 37.04
CA SER A 185 34.37 -29.34 37.65
C SER A 185 34.10 -29.51 39.15
N GLU A 186 34.31 -30.72 39.63
CA GLU A 186 34.35 -31.08 41.05
C GLU A 186 35.62 -30.49 41.68
N ASP A 187 35.49 -29.88 42.87
CA ASP A 187 36.38 -30.11 44.02
C ASP A 187 35.91 -29.31 45.25
N ASP A 188 35.45 -30.09 46.23
CA ASP A 188 35.59 -30.03 47.69
C ASP A 188 35.87 -28.68 48.41
N ASN A 189 35.00 -28.27 49.34
CA ASN A 189 35.18 -28.55 50.79
C ASN A 189 34.31 -27.63 51.70
N SER A 190 33.62 -28.28 52.65
CA SER A 190 33.21 -27.80 53.98
C SER A 190 32.15 -26.68 54.14
N LEU A 191 30.93 -27.08 54.54
CA LEU A 191 30.34 -26.89 55.89
C LEU A 191 28.80 -27.10 55.85
N THR A 192 28.32 -27.89 56.81
CA THR A 192 26.92 -28.36 56.99
C THR A 192 26.10 -27.42 57.92
N PRO A 193 24.88 -27.76 58.41
CA PRO A 193 23.61 -27.35 57.79
C PRO A 193 22.64 -26.67 58.78
N GLN A 194 21.73 -25.78 58.35
CA GLN A 194 20.55 -25.42 59.15
C GLN A 194 19.31 -25.15 58.29
N SER A 195 18.17 -25.37 58.89
CA SER A 195 16.93 -25.90 58.32
C SER A 195 15.75 -24.90 58.36
N LEU A 196 14.63 -25.31 57.76
CA LEU A 196 13.25 -25.00 58.16
C LEU A 196 12.69 -23.58 57.87
N HIS A 197 11.88 -23.42 56.81
CA HIS A 197 10.41 -23.44 56.95
C HIS A 197 9.65 -23.24 55.62
N ARG A 198 8.61 -24.06 55.51
CA ARG A 198 7.46 -24.05 54.60
C ARG A 198 6.64 -22.77 54.75
N ASN A 199 6.03 -22.26 53.66
CA ASN A 199 4.65 -21.75 53.61
C ASN A 199 4.20 -21.44 52.17
N GLN A 200 3.17 -22.16 51.71
CA GLN A 200 2.25 -21.78 50.62
C GLN A 200 1.16 -20.85 51.18
N PRO A 201 0.53 -19.94 50.41
CA PRO A 201 -0.74 -20.26 49.70
C PRO A 201 -1.02 -19.31 48.47
N PRO A 202 -2.26 -19.13 47.96
CA PRO A 202 -3.27 -20.09 47.47
C PRO A 202 -3.68 -19.84 45.99
N LYS A 203 -4.54 -20.72 45.44
CA LYS A 203 -5.20 -20.62 44.12
C LYS A 203 -6.32 -19.54 44.05
N PRO A 204 -6.64 -19.00 42.87
CA PRO A 204 -7.79 -18.11 42.66
C PRO A 204 -9.12 -18.88 42.47
N ILE A 205 -10.21 -18.25 42.91
CA ILE A 205 -11.61 -18.66 42.74
C ILE A 205 -12.20 -17.91 41.54
N SER A 206 -12.88 -18.64 40.65
CA SER A 206 -13.79 -18.09 39.64
C SER A 206 -15.17 -17.84 40.23
N ALA A 207 -15.80 -16.74 39.81
CA ALA A 207 -17.19 -16.66 39.38
C ALA A 207 -17.37 -15.38 38.55
#